data_AF-A0A5C7SLV4-F1
#
_entry.id   AF-A0A5C7SLV4-F1
#
_cell.length_a   1.000
_cell.length_b   1.000
_cell.length_c   1.000
_cell.angle_alpha   90.00
_cell.angle_beta   90.00
_cell.angle_gamma   90.00
#
_symmetry.space_group_name_H-M   'P 1'
#
loop_
_entity.id
_entity.type
_entity.pdbx_description
1 polymer ?
#
loop_
_entity_poly.entity_id
_entity_poly.type
_entity_poly.pdbx_seq_one_letter_code
_entity_poly.pdbx_strand_id
1 'polypeptide(L)'
;MQKEDYYARIEAPEMRDYGVYLQCDKLLACQKPLNGMVNGDELQFQIVHQVEELWMKLMAYTLVDVIAFMEKHDTHRVVTLMGRVHRIMRMMTAQLDLLETMSPKEYQEIRLQLGNGSGQESPGFKFLLRMPPDLWHAFKANYLDAAGLTVSDIYDGRYDHGDSYVVAEALVEYDELFQKFRANHIYLIQRSIGLGSKSLKGRPVELLQAGTRHRFFPDLWDVRAEMTDRWGGQYGVVRDSISKHDAAE
;
A
#
# COMPACT_ATOMS: atom_id res chain seq x y z
N MET A 1 7.97 31.39 -27.25
CA MET A 1 7.71 31.50 -25.80
C MET A 1 8.92 30.95 -25.10
N GLN A 2 9.55 31.71 -24.20
CA GLN A 2 10.75 31.28 -23.48
C GLN A 2 10.36 30.36 -22.31
N LYS A 3 11.32 29.60 -21.76
CA LYS A 3 11.07 28.64 -20.68
C LYS A 3 10.48 29.32 -19.44
N GLU A 4 10.94 30.53 -19.18
CA GLU A 4 10.55 31.41 -18.09
C GLU A 4 9.08 31.80 -18.19
N ASP A 5 8.56 32.03 -19.41
CA ASP A 5 7.15 32.32 -19.64
C ASP A 5 6.25 31.14 -19.24
N TYR A 6 6.69 29.91 -19.51
CA TYR A 6 5.97 28.70 -19.10
C TYR A 6 6.00 28.54 -17.59
N TYR A 7 7.15 28.78 -16.95
CA TYR A 7 7.30 28.65 -15.50
C TYR A 7 6.42 29.65 -14.76
N ALA A 8 6.35 30.91 -15.24
CA ALA A 8 5.44 31.90 -14.68
C ALA A 8 3.96 31.48 -14.73
N ARG A 9 3.54 30.80 -15.82
CA ARG A 9 2.17 30.28 -15.96
C ARG A 9 1.88 29.06 -15.09
N ILE A 10 2.89 28.24 -14.82
CA ILE A 10 2.78 27.09 -13.90
C ILE A 10 2.60 27.60 -12.46
N GLU A 11 3.32 28.65 -12.08
CA GLU A 11 3.28 29.27 -10.75
C GLU A 11 2.00 30.08 -10.49
N ALA A 12 1.45 30.70 -11.54
CA ALA A 12 0.25 31.53 -11.45
C ALA A 12 -0.84 31.09 -12.44
N PRO A 13 -1.43 29.89 -12.27
CA PRO A 13 -2.50 29.43 -13.13
C PRO A 13 -3.79 30.23 -12.89
N GLU A 14 -4.53 30.49 -13.96
CA GLU A 14 -5.84 31.14 -13.88
C GLU A 14 -6.85 30.24 -13.16
N MET A 15 -7.43 30.72 -12.07
CA MET A 15 -8.44 29.97 -11.30
C MET A 15 -9.84 30.19 -11.87
N ARG A 16 -10.40 29.12 -12.44
CA ARG A 16 -11.82 29.03 -12.83
C ARG A 16 -12.58 28.13 -11.87
N ASP A 17 -13.89 27.94 -12.09
CA ASP A 17 -14.78 27.17 -11.21
C ASP A 17 -14.21 25.79 -10.82
N TYR A 18 -13.58 25.08 -11.75
CA TYR A 18 -12.87 23.82 -11.48
C TYR A 18 -11.79 23.98 -10.41
N GLY A 19 -10.93 24.99 -10.57
CA GLY A 19 -9.85 25.31 -9.64
C GLY A 19 -10.38 25.78 -8.29
N VAL A 20 -11.47 26.55 -8.28
CA VAL A 20 -12.14 26.99 -7.03
C VAL A 20 -12.72 25.81 -6.28
N TYR A 21 -13.43 24.89 -6.97
CA TYR A 21 -14.03 23.72 -6.35
C TYR A 21 -12.99 22.78 -5.72
N LEU A 22 -11.89 22.53 -6.44
CA LEU A 22 -10.81 21.67 -5.96
C LEU A 22 -9.80 22.38 -5.04
N GLN A 23 -9.94 23.70 -4.85
CA GLN A 23 -8.95 24.53 -4.16
C GLN A 23 -7.55 24.39 -4.76
N CYS A 24 -7.46 24.43 -6.09
CA CYS A 24 -6.20 24.32 -6.83
C CYS A 24 -5.21 25.43 -6.46
N ASP A 25 -5.67 26.61 -6.07
CA ASP A 25 -4.84 27.69 -5.56
C ASP A 25 -4.01 27.24 -4.34
N LYS A 26 -4.64 26.54 -3.39
CA LYS A 26 -3.95 26.01 -2.20
C LYS A 26 -3.13 24.78 -2.55
N LEU A 27 -3.70 23.86 -3.34
CA LEU A 27 -3.04 22.60 -3.69
C LEU A 27 -1.74 22.84 -4.49
N LEU A 28 -1.77 23.74 -5.47
CA LEU A 28 -0.62 24.07 -6.31
C LEU A 28 0.34 25.08 -5.66
N ALA A 29 -0.02 25.63 -4.49
CA ALA A 29 0.88 26.43 -3.66
C ALA A 29 1.59 25.61 -2.57
N CYS A 30 1.31 24.31 -2.44
CA CYS A 30 1.96 23.45 -1.46
C CYS A 30 3.39 23.04 -1.86
N GLN A 31 3.81 23.27 -3.10
CA GLN A 31 5.17 23.00 -3.55
C GLN A 31 6.03 24.26 -3.39
N LYS A 32 7.34 24.10 -3.16
CA LYS A 32 8.26 25.24 -3.21
C LYS A 32 8.14 25.99 -4.55
N PRO A 33 8.39 27.31 -4.60
CA PRO A 33 8.55 28.02 -5.86
C PRO A 33 9.66 27.40 -6.72
N LEU A 34 9.48 27.35 -8.04
CA LEU A 34 10.38 26.74 -9.02
C LEU A 34 11.79 27.32 -8.94
N ASN A 35 11.94 28.62 -8.65
CA ASN A 35 13.24 29.27 -8.48
C ASN A 35 13.89 29.02 -7.11
N GLY A 36 13.15 28.47 -6.15
CA GLY A 36 13.60 28.12 -4.81
C GLY A 36 13.92 26.63 -4.64
N MET A 37 13.79 25.83 -5.71
CA MET A 37 14.16 24.43 -5.72
C MET A 37 15.68 24.27 -5.68
N VAL A 38 16.16 23.25 -4.96
CA VAL A 38 17.59 22.92 -4.89
C VAL A 38 18.12 22.36 -6.22
N ASN A 39 17.26 21.66 -6.97
CA ASN A 39 17.53 21.17 -8.33
C ASN A 39 16.22 20.90 -9.08
N GLY A 40 16.33 20.43 -10.33
CA GLY A 40 15.18 20.18 -11.21
C GLY A 40 14.24 19.05 -10.76
N ASP A 41 14.71 18.16 -9.88
CA ASP A 41 13.96 16.98 -9.44
C ASP A 41 13.18 17.19 -8.13
N GLU A 42 13.43 18.28 -7.41
CA GLU A 42 12.77 18.54 -6.13
C GLU A 42 11.25 18.75 -6.29
N LEU A 43 10.79 19.23 -7.44
CA LEU A 43 9.36 19.33 -7.73
C LEU A 43 8.70 17.95 -7.81
N GLN A 44 9.29 17.01 -8.57
CA GLN A 44 8.72 15.66 -8.67
C GLN A 44 8.78 14.93 -7.33
N PHE A 45 9.86 15.13 -6.55
CA PHE A 45 9.98 14.58 -5.21
C PHE A 45 8.82 15.03 -4.32
N GLN A 46 8.50 16.34 -4.30
CA GLN A 46 7.38 16.85 -3.52
C GLN A 46 6.04 16.32 -4.00
N ILE A 47 5.78 16.35 -5.31
CA ILE A 47 4.48 15.97 -5.88
C ILE A 47 4.16 14.50 -5.62
N VAL A 48 5.11 13.58 -5.83
CA VAL A 48 4.86 12.14 -5.60
C VAL A 48 4.43 11.88 -4.15
N HIS A 49 5.14 12.44 -3.17
CA HIS A 49 4.80 12.27 -1.75
C HIS A 49 3.50 12.99 -1.35
N GLN A 50 3.20 14.15 -1.93
CA GLN A 50 1.95 14.86 -1.67
C GLN A 50 0.74 14.09 -2.22
N VAL A 51 0.86 13.49 -3.40
CA VAL A 51 -0.16 12.61 -3.98
C VAL A 51 -0.36 11.38 -3.09
N GLU A 52 0.70 10.77 -2.55
CA GLU A 52 0.59 9.70 -1.56
C GLU A 52 -0.23 10.11 -0.33
N GLU A 53 0.03 11.28 0.25
CA GLU A 53 -0.74 11.75 1.42
C GLU A 53 -2.23 11.94 1.10
N LEU A 54 -2.56 12.42 -0.10
CA LEU A 54 -3.96 12.55 -0.55
C LEU A 54 -4.63 11.17 -0.75
N TRP A 55 -3.91 10.22 -1.33
CA TRP A 55 -4.33 8.83 -1.48
C TRP A 55 -4.51 8.12 -0.15
N MET A 56 -3.58 8.27 0.78
CA MET A 56 -3.69 7.70 2.12
C MET A 56 -4.86 8.31 2.90
N LYS A 57 -5.13 9.61 2.74
CA LYS A 57 -6.33 10.25 3.29
C LYS A 57 -7.62 9.64 2.74
N LEU A 58 -7.72 9.43 1.43
CA LEU A 58 -8.89 8.81 0.81
C LEU A 58 -9.04 7.33 1.21
N MET A 59 -7.94 6.59 1.31
CA MET A 59 -7.94 5.22 1.82
C MET A 59 -8.46 5.17 3.25
N ALA A 60 -7.92 5.99 4.14
CA ALA A 60 -8.33 6.04 5.54
C ALA A 60 -9.83 6.37 5.70
N TYR A 61 -10.31 7.38 4.98
CA TYR A 61 -11.74 7.71 4.91
C TYR A 61 -12.57 6.50 4.44
N THR A 62 -12.12 5.82 3.39
CA THR A 62 -12.82 4.66 2.82
C THR A 62 -12.81 3.45 3.76
N LEU A 63 -11.72 3.21 4.49
CA LEU A 63 -11.60 2.10 5.43
C LEU A 63 -12.50 2.27 6.65
N VAL A 64 -12.74 3.51 7.10
CA VAL A 64 -13.75 3.79 8.14
C VAL A 64 -15.14 3.39 7.66
N ASP A 65 -15.49 3.73 6.41
CA ASP A 65 -16.75 3.28 5.81
C ASP A 65 -16.81 1.75 5.70
N VAL A 66 -15.71 1.09 5.30
CA VAL A 66 -15.64 -0.39 5.22
C VAL A 66 -16.00 -1.02 6.56
N ILE A 67 -15.42 -0.54 7.67
CA ILE A 67 -15.73 -1.04 9.02
C ILE A 67 -17.24 -0.89 9.29
N ALA A 68 -17.81 0.29 9.04
CA ALA A 68 -19.24 0.54 9.26
C ALA A 68 -20.17 -0.31 8.39
N PHE A 69 -19.74 -0.68 7.17
CA PHE A 69 -20.50 -1.58 6.30
C PHE A 69 -20.30 -3.06 6.66
N MET A 70 -19.15 -3.44 7.24
CA MET A 70 -18.97 -4.78 7.82
C MET A 70 -19.94 -5.01 8.98
N GLU A 71 -20.10 -4.03 9.87
CA GLU A 71 -21.05 -4.08 10.99
C GLU A 71 -22.52 -4.21 10.55
N LYS A 72 -22.84 -3.73 9.34
CA LYS A 72 -24.18 -3.84 8.74
C LYS A 72 -24.36 -5.08 7.86
N HIS A 73 -23.33 -5.91 7.71
CA HIS A 73 -23.29 -7.02 6.76
C HIS A 73 -23.62 -6.60 5.31
N ASP A 74 -23.24 -5.38 4.90
CA ASP A 74 -23.36 -4.94 3.51
C ASP A 74 -22.09 -5.35 2.74
N THR A 75 -21.99 -6.65 2.48
CA THR A 75 -20.82 -7.29 1.85
C THR A 75 -20.50 -6.67 0.49
N HIS A 76 -21.51 -6.37 -0.31
CA HIS A 76 -21.31 -5.74 -1.62
C HIS A 76 -20.66 -4.36 -1.50
N ARG A 77 -21.08 -3.57 -0.51
CA ARG A 77 -20.46 -2.28 -0.26
C ARG A 77 -19.04 -2.42 0.28
N VAL A 78 -18.80 -3.36 1.20
CA VAL A 78 -17.46 -3.70 1.69
C VAL A 78 -16.52 -4.01 0.53
N VAL A 79 -16.88 -4.96 -0.34
CA VAL A 79 -16.06 -5.37 -1.49
C VAL A 79 -15.84 -4.22 -2.46
N THR A 80 -16.86 -3.41 -2.73
CA THR A 80 -16.74 -2.21 -3.59
C THR A 80 -15.71 -1.22 -3.05
N LEU A 81 -15.75 -0.95 -1.74
CA LEU A 81 -14.89 0.02 -1.09
C LEU A 81 -13.46 -0.52 -0.91
N MET A 82 -13.29 -1.79 -0.54
CA MET A 82 -11.98 -2.45 -0.54
C MET A 82 -11.36 -2.44 -1.93
N GLY A 83 -12.14 -2.69 -2.97
CA GLY A 83 -11.70 -2.57 -4.37
C GLY A 83 -11.18 -1.16 -4.73
N ARG A 84 -11.73 -0.09 -4.12
CA ARG A 84 -11.18 1.26 -4.26
C ARG A 84 -9.82 1.38 -3.56
N VAL A 85 -9.73 0.93 -2.30
CA VAL A 85 -8.49 0.94 -1.52
C VAL A 85 -7.38 0.19 -2.26
N HIS A 86 -7.67 -1.00 -2.79
CA HIS A 86 -6.69 -1.81 -3.51
C HIS A 86 -6.18 -1.14 -4.79
N ARG A 87 -7.05 -0.42 -5.52
CA ARG A 87 -6.63 0.36 -6.70
C ARG A 87 -5.73 1.53 -6.30
N ILE A 88 -6.05 2.22 -5.21
CA ILE A 88 -5.21 3.30 -4.69
C ILE A 88 -3.83 2.77 -4.31
N MET A 89 -3.74 1.64 -3.61
CA MET A 89 -2.45 1.05 -3.22
C MET A 89 -1.60 0.63 -4.43
N ARG A 90 -2.23 0.08 -5.48
CA ARG A 90 -1.54 -0.20 -6.75
C ARG A 90 -0.99 1.07 -7.39
N MET A 91 -1.78 2.15 -7.43
CA MET A 91 -1.32 3.44 -7.96
C MET A 91 -0.18 4.02 -7.12
N MET A 92 -0.26 3.93 -5.79
CA MET A 92 0.82 4.36 -4.89
C MET A 92 2.11 3.58 -5.12
N THR A 93 2.00 2.29 -5.44
CA THR A 93 3.18 1.47 -5.76
C THR A 93 3.74 1.84 -7.13
N ALA A 94 2.89 1.96 -8.15
CA ALA A 94 3.30 2.23 -9.53
C ALA A 94 3.95 3.61 -9.71
N GLN A 95 3.51 4.63 -8.96
CA GLN A 95 4.10 5.97 -9.08
C GLN A 95 5.55 6.04 -8.57
N LEU A 96 6.02 5.07 -7.78
CA LEU A 96 7.41 5.02 -7.33
C LEU A 96 8.39 5.01 -8.51
N ASP A 97 7.97 4.47 -9.67
CA ASP A 97 8.71 4.47 -10.93
C ASP A 97 9.08 5.88 -11.41
N LEU A 98 8.32 6.93 -11.04
CA LEU A 98 8.69 8.31 -11.34
C LEU A 98 9.98 8.72 -10.62
N LEU A 99 10.12 8.34 -9.36
CA LEU A 99 11.30 8.65 -8.55
C LEU A 99 12.54 7.87 -9.02
N GLU A 100 12.37 6.81 -9.80
CA GLU A 100 13.47 6.07 -10.41
C GLU A 100 14.21 6.84 -11.51
N THR A 101 13.59 7.90 -12.05
CA THR A 101 14.16 8.79 -13.05
C THR A 101 15.15 9.80 -12.46
N MET A 102 15.08 10.02 -11.15
CA MET A 102 15.98 10.91 -10.40
C MET A 102 17.32 10.23 -10.17
N SER A 103 18.43 10.90 -10.47
CA SER A 103 19.74 10.33 -10.19
C SER A 103 20.03 10.30 -8.68
N PRO A 104 20.88 9.37 -8.20
CA PRO A 104 21.34 9.40 -6.82
C PRO A 104 21.99 10.75 -6.43
N LYS A 105 22.64 11.44 -7.37
CA LYS A 105 23.25 12.76 -7.11
C LYS A 105 22.20 13.83 -6.81
N GLU A 106 21.19 13.97 -7.67
CA GLU A 106 20.10 14.94 -7.48
C GLU A 106 19.33 14.64 -6.18
N TYR A 107 19.11 13.37 -5.87
CA TYR A 107 18.50 12.99 -4.59
C TYR A 107 19.36 13.42 -3.39
N GLN A 108 20.70 13.30 -3.44
CA GLN A 108 21.56 13.75 -2.33
C GLN A 108 21.45 15.26 -2.10
N GLU A 109 21.32 16.07 -3.15
CA GLU A 109 21.12 17.52 -3.04
C GLU A 109 19.78 17.84 -2.34
N ILE A 110 18.70 17.14 -2.70
CA ILE A 110 17.39 17.23 -2.01
C ILE A 110 17.52 16.77 -0.56
N ARG A 111 18.19 15.64 -0.32
CA ARG A 111 18.35 15.04 1.01
C ARG A 111 19.01 16.00 2.02
N LEU A 112 19.89 16.89 1.56
CA LEU A 112 20.50 17.94 2.42
C LEU A 112 19.48 18.97 2.92
N GLN A 113 18.37 19.17 2.21
CA GLN A 113 17.31 20.13 2.56
C GLN A 113 16.22 19.52 3.47
N LEU A 114 16.16 18.19 3.60
CA LEU A 114 15.08 17.50 4.32
C LEU A 114 15.19 17.61 5.86
N GLY A 115 16.32 18.09 6.39
CA GLY A 115 16.58 18.10 7.83
C GLY A 115 16.46 16.69 8.42
N ASN A 116 15.59 16.51 9.42
CA ASN A 116 15.31 15.21 10.03
C ASN A 116 14.08 14.49 9.42
N GLY A 117 13.47 15.07 8.38
CA GLY A 117 12.23 14.57 7.79
C GLY A 117 12.39 13.15 7.24
N SER A 118 11.46 12.27 7.60
CA SER A 118 11.45 10.88 7.13
C SER A 118 10.04 10.41 6.80
N GLY A 119 9.91 9.50 5.83
CA GLY A 119 8.65 8.80 5.57
C GLY A 119 8.07 8.09 6.81
N GLN A 120 8.89 7.79 7.83
CA GLN A 120 8.41 7.29 9.13
C GLN A 120 7.54 8.30 9.91
N GLU A 121 7.54 9.56 9.50
CA GLU A 121 6.74 10.65 10.07
C GLU A 121 5.48 10.94 9.26
N SER A 122 5.27 10.26 8.13
CA SER A 122 4.08 10.40 7.30
C SER A 122 2.81 10.23 8.15
N PRO A 123 1.96 11.26 8.27
CA PRO A 123 0.74 11.17 9.06
C PRO A 123 -0.25 10.16 8.45
N GLY A 124 -0.43 10.17 7.13
CA GLY A 124 -1.30 9.23 6.43
C GLY A 124 -0.86 7.78 6.64
N PHE A 125 0.44 7.49 6.42
CA PHE A 125 0.97 6.14 6.55
C PHE A 125 0.86 5.63 7.99
N LYS A 126 1.21 6.45 8.98
CA LYS A 126 1.09 6.10 10.40
C LYS A 126 -0.34 5.81 10.82
N PHE A 127 -1.31 6.54 10.26
CA PHE A 127 -2.72 6.30 10.53
C PHE A 127 -3.18 4.97 9.92
N LEU A 128 -2.84 4.72 8.65
CA LEU A 128 -3.17 3.46 7.97
C LEU A 128 -2.58 2.24 8.67
N LEU A 129 -1.38 2.33 9.26
CA LEU A 129 -0.79 1.25 10.05
C LEU A 129 -1.56 0.88 11.31
N ARG A 130 -2.48 1.74 11.79
CA ARG A 130 -3.28 1.51 12.99
C ARG A 130 -4.65 0.92 12.70
N MET A 131 -5.10 0.96 11.46
CA MET A 131 -6.43 0.48 11.04
C MET A 131 -6.60 -1.05 10.99
N PRO A 132 -5.57 -1.89 10.71
CA PRO A 132 -5.78 -3.32 10.55
C PRO A 132 -6.38 -4.04 11.77
N PRO A 133 -6.02 -3.72 13.03
CA PRO A 133 -6.69 -4.29 14.19
C PRO A 133 -8.21 -4.04 14.20
N ASP A 134 -8.66 -2.84 13.83
CA ASP A 134 -10.08 -2.48 13.79
C ASP A 134 -10.81 -3.20 12.64
N LEU A 135 -10.18 -3.28 11.47
CA LEU A 135 -10.69 -4.07 10.33
C LEU A 135 -10.83 -5.55 10.69
N TRP A 136 -9.82 -6.10 11.36
CA TRP A 136 -9.83 -7.50 11.81
C TRP A 136 -10.92 -7.75 12.84
N HIS A 137 -11.10 -6.84 13.80
CA HIS A 137 -12.15 -6.94 14.79
C HIS A 137 -13.54 -6.93 14.15
N ALA A 138 -13.81 -5.98 13.26
CA ALA A 138 -15.09 -5.88 12.55
C ALA A 138 -15.36 -7.11 11.67
N PHE A 139 -14.34 -7.61 10.95
CA PHE A 139 -14.46 -8.82 10.16
C PHE A 139 -14.77 -10.05 11.03
N LYS A 140 -14.01 -10.29 12.10
CA LYS A 140 -14.25 -11.44 12.97
C LYS A 140 -15.63 -11.41 13.61
N ALA A 141 -16.00 -10.29 14.21
CA ALA A 141 -17.27 -10.16 14.93
C ALA A 141 -18.47 -10.44 14.01
N ASN A 142 -18.46 -9.88 12.79
CA ASN A 142 -19.62 -9.92 11.90
C ASN A 142 -19.57 -11.11 10.94
N TYR A 143 -18.43 -11.44 10.35
CA TYR A 143 -18.36 -12.47 9.30
C TYR A 143 -17.91 -13.85 9.81
N LEU A 144 -17.33 -13.94 11.02
CA LEU A 144 -16.93 -15.24 11.59
C LEU A 144 -17.78 -15.60 12.81
N ASP A 145 -17.65 -14.84 13.89
CA ASP A 145 -18.21 -15.17 15.20
C ASP A 145 -19.75 -15.23 15.16
N ALA A 146 -20.40 -14.25 14.54
CA ALA A 146 -21.86 -14.22 14.38
C ALA A 146 -22.42 -15.38 13.55
N ALA A 147 -21.61 -15.93 12.63
CA ALA A 147 -21.97 -17.10 11.82
C ALA A 147 -21.50 -18.43 12.43
N GLY A 148 -20.82 -18.40 13.58
CA GLY A 148 -20.19 -19.57 14.18
C GLY A 148 -19.15 -20.22 13.26
N LEU A 149 -18.43 -19.42 12.48
CA LEU A 149 -17.39 -19.84 11.54
C LEU A 149 -15.99 -19.57 12.10
N THR A 150 -15.04 -20.40 11.74
CA THR A 150 -13.60 -20.16 11.91
C THR A 150 -12.97 -19.73 10.58
N VAL A 151 -11.73 -19.25 10.60
CA VAL A 151 -10.97 -19.00 9.36
C VAL A 151 -10.84 -20.29 8.54
N SER A 152 -10.60 -21.44 9.19
CA SER A 152 -10.53 -22.72 8.47
C SER A 152 -11.86 -23.14 7.85
N ASP A 153 -12.99 -22.77 8.44
CA ASP A 153 -14.31 -23.08 7.87
C ASP A 153 -14.51 -22.37 6.54
N ILE A 154 -14.19 -21.07 6.48
CA ILE A 154 -14.46 -20.25 5.29
C ILE A 154 -13.55 -20.56 4.10
N TYR A 155 -12.45 -21.29 4.30
CA TYR A 155 -11.54 -21.69 3.21
C TYR A 155 -11.58 -23.19 2.88
N ASP A 156 -12.06 -24.05 3.79
CA ASP A 156 -11.96 -25.50 3.65
C ASP A 156 -13.27 -26.19 4.12
N GLY A 157 -13.50 -26.28 5.43
CA GLY A 157 -14.52 -27.16 5.99
C GLY A 157 -15.97 -26.81 5.64
N ARG A 158 -16.26 -25.54 5.41
CA ARG A 158 -17.58 -24.99 5.04
C ARG A 158 -17.48 -23.99 3.90
N TYR A 159 -16.51 -24.19 3.00
CA TYR A 159 -16.27 -23.28 1.89
C TYR A 159 -17.47 -23.24 0.92
N ASP A 160 -18.01 -22.04 0.69
CA ASP A 160 -19.11 -21.77 -0.22
C ASP A 160 -18.89 -20.54 -1.11
N HIS A 161 -17.71 -19.92 -1.04
CA HIS A 161 -17.41 -18.65 -1.70
C HIS A 161 -18.34 -17.49 -1.28
N GLY A 162 -18.96 -17.61 -0.10
CA GLY A 162 -19.91 -16.63 0.42
C GLY A 162 -19.23 -15.40 1.04
N ASP A 163 -20.05 -14.62 1.74
CA ASP A 163 -19.71 -13.31 2.26
C ASP A 163 -18.43 -13.28 3.11
N SER A 164 -18.27 -14.24 4.03
CA SER A 164 -17.11 -14.30 4.90
C SER A 164 -15.81 -14.57 4.13
N TYR A 165 -15.88 -15.42 3.10
CA TYR A 165 -14.73 -15.71 2.24
C TYR A 165 -14.33 -14.48 1.42
N VAL A 166 -15.29 -13.81 0.76
CA VAL A 166 -14.96 -12.67 -0.13
C VAL A 166 -14.41 -11.48 0.65
N VAL A 167 -14.89 -11.24 1.88
CA VAL A 167 -14.33 -10.19 2.74
C VAL A 167 -12.94 -10.59 3.25
N ALA A 168 -12.71 -11.86 3.61
CA ALA A 168 -11.39 -12.35 3.99
C ALA A 168 -10.36 -12.15 2.87
N GLU A 169 -10.71 -12.51 1.62
CA GLU A 169 -9.84 -12.30 0.46
C GLU A 169 -9.55 -10.82 0.21
N ALA A 170 -10.53 -9.94 0.42
CA ALA A 170 -10.30 -8.50 0.33
C ALA A 170 -9.29 -7.99 1.37
N LEU A 171 -9.33 -8.50 2.61
CA LEU A 171 -8.36 -8.16 3.65
C LEU A 171 -6.95 -8.70 3.33
N VAL A 172 -6.87 -9.91 2.78
CA VAL A 172 -5.59 -10.51 2.35
C VAL A 172 -4.97 -9.69 1.23
N GLU A 173 -5.75 -9.29 0.23
CA GLU A 173 -5.26 -8.43 -0.85
C GLU A 173 -4.77 -7.07 -0.32
N TYR A 174 -5.46 -6.47 0.66
CA TYR A 174 -4.99 -5.25 1.32
C TYR A 174 -3.62 -5.44 1.97
N ASP A 175 -3.41 -6.51 2.75
CA ASP A 175 -2.11 -6.81 3.38
C ASP A 175 -1.03 -7.07 2.31
N GLU A 176 -1.35 -7.88 1.30
CA GLU A 176 -0.43 -8.21 0.20
C GLU A 176 0.04 -6.95 -0.54
N LEU A 177 -0.88 -6.05 -0.91
CA LEU A 177 -0.55 -4.79 -1.58
C LEU A 177 0.29 -3.87 -0.69
N PHE A 178 0.09 -3.90 0.64
CA PHE A 178 0.90 -3.13 1.56
C PHE A 178 2.35 -3.62 1.59
N GLN A 179 2.55 -4.94 1.58
CA GLN A 179 3.89 -5.52 1.51
C GLN A 179 4.55 -5.25 0.15
N LYS A 180 3.79 -5.33 -0.95
CA LYS A 180 4.28 -4.97 -2.29
C LYS A 180 4.75 -3.51 -2.33
N PHE A 181 3.96 -2.58 -1.80
CA PHE A 181 4.38 -1.18 -1.69
C PHE A 181 5.69 -1.04 -0.91
N ARG A 182 5.78 -1.64 0.29
CA ARG A 182 7.01 -1.59 1.11
C ARG A 182 8.23 -2.17 0.41
N ALA A 183 8.07 -3.29 -0.29
CA ALA A 183 9.15 -3.94 -1.02
C ALA A 183 9.68 -3.03 -2.15
N ASN A 184 8.79 -2.46 -2.96
CA ASN A 184 9.17 -1.53 -4.03
C ASN A 184 9.84 -0.27 -3.47
N HIS A 185 9.30 0.28 -2.38
CA HIS A 185 9.90 1.42 -1.69
C HIS A 185 11.31 1.12 -1.16
N ILE A 186 11.58 -0.11 -0.67
CA ILE A 186 12.93 -0.52 -0.25
C ILE A 186 13.89 -0.57 -1.43
N TYR A 187 13.46 -1.10 -2.58
CA TYR A 187 14.29 -1.10 -3.79
C TYR A 187 14.58 0.33 -4.28
N LEU A 188 13.60 1.23 -4.21
CA LEU A 188 13.79 2.65 -4.49
C LEU A 188 14.84 3.26 -3.55
N ILE A 189 14.76 3.02 -2.24
CA ILE A 189 15.78 3.47 -1.28
C ILE A 189 17.16 2.91 -1.64
N GLN A 190 17.23 1.61 -1.96
CA GLN A 190 18.48 0.95 -2.29
C GLN A 190 19.16 1.58 -3.50
N ARG A 191 18.43 1.91 -4.56
CA ARG A 191 18.99 2.57 -5.75
C ARG A 191 19.33 4.04 -5.50
N SER A 192 18.59 4.76 -4.65
CA SER A 192 18.81 6.18 -4.40
C SER A 192 19.95 6.46 -3.40
N ILE A 193 20.08 5.67 -2.33
CA ILE A 193 21.07 5.91 -1.26
C ILE A 193 21.86 4.68 -0.80
N GLY A 194 21.49 3.48 -1.23
CA GLY A 194 22.10 2.23 -0.78
C GLY A 194 21.59 1.76 0.59
N LEU A 195 21.54 0.44 0.79
CA LEU A 195 20.98 -0.18 2.01
C LEU A 195 21.84 0.04 3.26
N GLY A 196 23.15 0.22 3.14
CA GLY A 196 24.04 0.49 4.28
C GLY A 196 24.04 1.96 4.73
N SER A 197 23.22 2.81 4.11
CA SER A 197 23.14 4.21 4.47
C SER A 197 22.36 4.41 5.78
N LYS A 198 22.68 5.48 6.51
CA LYS A 198 21.88 5.90 7.66
C LYS A 198 20.73 6.77 7.18
N SER A 199 19.54 6.54 7.73
CA SER A 199 18.42 7.49 7.61
C SER A 199 18.81 8.86 8.17
N LEU A 200 18.01 9.88 7.85
CA LEU A 200 18.22 11.25 8.36
C LEU A 200 18.20 11.34 9.90
N LYS A 201 17.59 10.35 10.58
CA LYS A 201 17.61 10.22 12.04
C LYS A 201 18.72 9.31 12.57
N GLY A 202 19.71 8.98 11.74
CA GLY A 202 20.84 8.11 12.11
C GLY A 202 20.47 6.62 12.25
N ARG A 203 19.20 6.26 12.03
CA ARG A 203 18.72 4.88 12.12
C ARG A 203 19.12 4.07 10.88
N PRO A 204 19.53 2.81 11.04
CA PRO A 204 19.85 1.94 9.91
C PRO A 204 18.61 1.74 9.01
N VAL A 205 18.79 1.73 7.69
CA VAL A 205 17.72 1.45 6.70
C VAL A 205 17.17 0.04 6.88
N GLU A 206 17.94 -0.86 7.48
CA GLU A 206 17.59 -2.23 7.87
C GLU A 206 16.36 -2.29 8.78
N LEU A 207 16.04 -1.23 9.54
CA LEU A 207 14.79 -1.16 10.32
C LEU A 207 13.54 -1.11 9.42
N LEU A 208 13.65 -0.62 8.18
CA LEU A 208 12.57 -0.67 7.20
C LEU A 208 12.32 -2.11 6.71
N GLN A 209 13.37 -2.95 6.69
CA GLN A 209 13.25 -4.37 6.33
C GLN A 209 12.56 -5.20 7.41
N ALA A 210 12.59 -4.77 8.68
CA ALA A 210 11.84 -5.44 9.73
C ALA A 210 10.32 -5.30 9.52
N GLY A 211 9.87 -4.16 8.98
CA GLY A 211 8.46 -3.89 8.70
C GLY A 211 7.86 -4.79 7.62
N THR A 212 8.63 -5.25 6.63
CA THR A 212 8.13 -6.09 5.53
C THR A 212 7.73 -7.49 5.94
N ARG A 213 8.10 -7.92 7.15
CA ARG A 213 7.74 -9.24 7.69
C ARG A 213 6.44 -9.23 8.49
N HIS A 214 5.91 -8.06 8.79
CA HIS A 214 4.69 -7.94 9.59
C HIS A 214 3.46 -8.12 8.72
N ARG A 215 2.77 -9.25 8.89
CA ARG A 215 1.43 -9.52 8.33
C ARG A 215 0.39 -8.91 9.25
N PHE A 216 -0.55 -8.17 8.67
CA PHE A 216 -1.64 -7.56 9.42
C PHE A 216 -2.69 -8.59 9.85
N PHE A 217 -2.92 -9.60 9.01
CA PHE A 217 -3.94 -10.64 9.25
C PHE A 217 -3.31 -12.04 9.23
N PRO A 218 -2.44 -12.38 10.20
CA PRO A 218 -1.67 -13.62 10.18
C PRO A 218 -2.54 -14.87 10.02
N ASP A 219 -3.67 -14.96 10.72
CA ASP A 219 -4.61 -16.08 10.66
C ASP A 219 -5.09 -16.36 9.23
N LEU A 220 -5.35 -15.30 8.45
CA LEU A 220 -5.75 -15.47 7.05
C LEU A 220 -4.60 -16.05 6.23
N TRP A 221 -3.34 -15.70 6.48
CA TRP A 221 -2.21 -16.27 5.76
C TRP A 221 -1.88 -17.70 6.22
N ASP A 222 -1.94 -17.95 7.52
CA ASP A 222 -1.51 -19.21 8.13
C ASP A 222 -2.44 -20.37 7.75
N VAL A 223 -3.75 -20.11 7.57
CA VAL A 223 -4.71 -21.15 7.13
C VAL A 223 -4.30 -21.79 5.80
N ARG A 224 -3.58 -21.08 4.91
CA ARG A 224 -3.11 -21.65 3.63
C ARG A 224 -2.07 -22.75 3.86
N ALA A 225 -1.17 -22.55 4.83
CA ALA A 225 -0.20 -23.56 5.21
C ALA A 225 -0.91 -24.75 5.87
N GLU A 226 -1.81 -24.48 6.82
CA GLU A 226 -2.56 -25.52 7.52
C GLU A 226 -3.40 -26.39 6.57
N MET A 227 -4.10 -25.78 5.61
CA MET A 227 -4.87 -26.50 4.60
C MET A 227 -3.97 -27.36 3.70
N THR A 228 -2.86 -26.79 3.24
CA THR A 228 -1.89 -27.51 2.39
C THR A 228 -1.33 -28.73 3.12
N ASP A 229 -0.98 -28.59 4.40
CA ASP A 229 -0.49 -29.69 5.23
C ASP A 229 -1.56 -30.75 5.47
N ARG A 230 -2.82 -30.36 5.76
CA ARG A 230 -3.94 -31.29 5.93
C ARG A 230 -4.22 -32.10 4.66
N TRP A 231 -4.28 -31.46 3.49
CA TRP A 231 -4.47 -32.15 2.22
C TRP A 231 -3.25 -32.99 1.84
N GLY A 232 -2.03 -32.50 2.10
CA GLY A 232 -0.79 -33.24 1.88
C GLY A 232 -0.72 -34.52 2.72
N GLY A 233 -1.18 -34.47 3.97
CA GLY A 233 -1.30 -35.63 4.86
C GLY A 233 -2.19 -36.74 4.31
N GLN A 234 -3.19 -36.44 3.47
CA GLN A 234 -4.07 -37.43 2.86
C GLN A 234 -3.38 -38.24 1.73
N TYR A 235 -2.32 -37.70 1.12
CA TYR A 235 -1.67 -38.30 -0.05
C TYR A 235 -0.16 -38.55 0.13
N GLY A 236 0.37 -38.39 1.36
CA GLY A 236 1.78 -38.54 1.70
C GLY A 236 2.61 -37.26 1.47
N VAL A 237 3.65 -37.07 2.31
CA VAL A 237 4.52 -35.87 2.30
C VAL A 237 5.36 -35.77 1.02
N VAL A 238 5.75 -36.91 0.45
CA VAL A 238 6.46 -37.00 -0.84
C VAL A 238 5.63 -37.88 -1.75
N ARG A 239 5.18 -37.32 -2.88
CA ARG A 239 4.42 -38.05 -3.89
C ARG A 239 5.36 -38.68 -4.92
N ASP A 240 4.97 -39.81 -5.47
CA ASP A 240 5.66 -40.39 -6.62
C ASP A 240 5.62 -39.43 -7.81
N SER A 241 6.68 -39.46 -8.62
CA SER A 241 6.74 -38.65 -9.84
C SER A 241 5.61 -39.05 -10.80
N ILE A 242 4.85 -38.07 -11.28
CA ILE A 242 3.84 -38.24 -12.35
C ILE A 242 4.46 -38.67 -13.70
N SER A 243 5.79 -38.69 -13.80
CA SER A 243 6.53 -38.96 -15.04
C SER A 243 6.75 -40.45 -15.35
N LYS A 244 6.06 -41.39 -14.69
CA LYS A 244 6.25 -42.84 -14.91
C LYS A 244 4.98 -43.53 -15.40
N HIS A 245 4.76 -43.47 -16.72
CA HIS A 245 4.27 -44.58 -17.56
C HIS A 245 4.38 -44.13 -19.02
N ASP A 246 5.42 -44.59 -19.72
CA ASP A 246 5.48 -44.75 -21.20
C ASP A 246 6.81 -45.46 -21.55
N ALA A 247 7.04 -46.62 -20.94
CA ALA A 247 8.14 -47.50 -21.34
C ALA A 247 7.75 -48.96 -21.07
N ALA A 248 6.70 -49.41 -21.76
CA ALA A 248 6.45 -50.82 -22.05
C ALA A 248 5.42 -50.93 -23.18
N GLU A 249 5.89 -50.92 -24.43
CA GLU A 249 5.44 -51.81 -25.52
C GLU A 249 6.55 -51.90 -26.58
#